data_AF-A0A124G2N2-F1
#
_entry.id   AF-A0A124G2N2-F1
#
_cell.length_a   1.000
_cell.length_b   1.000
_cell.length_c   1.000
_cell.angle_alpha   90.00
_cell.angle_beta   90.00
_cell.angle_gamma   90.00
#
_symmetry.space_group_name_H-M   'P 1'
#
loop_
_entity.id
_entity.type
_entity.pdbx_description
1 polymer ?
#
loop_
_entity_poly.entity_id
_entity_poly.type
_entity_poly.pdbx_seq_one_letter_code
_entity_poly.pdbx_strand_id
1 'polypeptide(L)'
;MLLWVVNKIIKCITNLILKIDGADLAKVPQEGPLIAAANHVNFLDAPVIITHLYPRKTTGLVKKETWDKPFLAFLFNLWEGIPIDRDIADFAAFKQAKQALKD
;
A
#
# COMPACT_ATOMS: atom_id res chain seq x y z
N MET A 1 9.35 8.54 -11.51
CA MET A 1 10.75 8.46 -11.05
C MET A 1 10.85 8.31 -9.54
N LEU A 2 10.28 9.22 -8.73
CA LEU A 2 10.35 9.16 -7.26
C LEU A 2 9.78 7.86 -6.65
N LEU A 3 8.54 7.47 -7.03
CA LEU A 3 7.91 6.23 -6.57
C LEU A 3 8.78 4.99 -6.81
N TRP A 4 9.38 4.89 -8.01
CA TRP A 4 10.28 3.80 -8.36
C TRP A 4 11.51 3.75 -7.45
N VAL A 5 12.17 4.90 -7.24
CA VAL A 5 13.37 4.99 -6.36
C VAL A 5 13.01 4.58 -4.94
N VAL A 6 11.95 5.17 -4.38
CA VAL A 6 11.50 4.89 -2.99
C VAL A 6 11.14 3.42 -2.82
N ASN A 7 10.36 2.84 -3.74
CA ASN A 7 9.98 1.44 -3.66
C ASN A 7 11.18 0.50 -3.80
N LYS A 8 12.16 0.82 -4.66
CA LYS A 8 13.39 0.02 -4.79
C LYS A 8 14.23 0.08 -3.51
N ILE A 9 14.35 1.24 -2.87
CA ILE A 9 15.09 1.39 -1.61
C ILE A 9 14.39 0.58 -0.50
N ILE A 10 13.09 0.75 -0.32
CA ILE A 10 12.33 0.01 0.72
C ILE A 10 12.37 -1.50 0.44
N LYS A 11 12.20 -1.93 -0.82
CA LYS A 11 12.33 -3.35 -1.19
C LYS A 11 13.72 -3.90 -0.88
N CYS A 12 14.78 -3.12 -1.11
CA CYS A 12 16.14 -3.53 -0.77
C CYS A 12 16.29 -3.71 0.75
N ILE A 13 15.91 -2.69 1.53
CA ILE A 13 15.99 -2.73 3.00
C ILE A 13 15.19 -3.91 3.57
N THR A 14 13.95 -4.11 3.11
CA THR A 14 13.10 -5.21 3.59
C THR A 14 13.67 -6.59 3.25
N ASN A 15 14.26 -6.79 2.07
CA ASN A 15 14.92 -8.05 1.72
C ASN A 15 16.24 -8.29 2.49
N LEU A 16 16.85 -7.25 3.05
CA LEU A 16 18.05 -7.37 3.88
C LEU A 16 17.71 -7.74 5.33
N ILE A 17 16.61 -7.21 5.86
CA ILE A 17 16.25 -7.38 7.29
C ILE A 17 15.18 -8.45 7.53
N LEU A 18 14.41 -8.84 6.52
CA LEU A 18 13.34 -9.83 6.62
C LEU A 18 13.61 -11.04 5.72
N LYS A 19 13.14 -12.21 6.15
CA LYS A 19 13.00 -13.38 5.28
C LYS A 19 11.63 -13.32 4.59
N ILE A 20 11.62 -12.91 3.33
CA ILE A 20 10.40 -12.77 2.52
C ILE A 20 10.28 -13.96 1.57
N ASP A 21 9.20 -14.72 1.70
CA ASP A 21 8.79 -15.69 0.68
C ASP A 21 7.75 -15.03 -0.24
N GLY A 22 8.17 -14.71 -1.46
CA GLY A 22 7.35 -14.03 -2.46
C GLY A 22 7.11 -14.84 -3.72
N ALA A 23 7.35 -16.15 -3.71
CA ALA A 23 7.31 -16.98 -4.93
C ALA A 23 5.96 -16.88 -5.68
N ASP A 24 4.87 -16.80 -4.93
CA ASP A 24 3.52 -16.73 -5.49
C ASP A 24 3.09 -15.33 -5.92
N LEU A 25 3.86 -14.28 -5.63
CA LEU A 25 3.54 -12.93 -6.10
C LEU A 25 3.54 -12.81 -7.63
N ALA A 26 4.26 -13.69 -8.32
CA ALA A 26 4.23 -13.79 -9.78
C ALA A 26 2.84 -14.16 -10.35
N LYS A 27 1.95 -14.73 -9.53
CA LYS A 27 0.57 -15.07 -9.91
C LYS A 27 -0.37 -13.87 -9.83
N VAL A 28 0.05 -12.77 -9.19
CA VAL A 28 -0.77 -11.57 -9.07
C VAL A 28 -0.79 -10.86 -10.43
N PRO A 29 -1.98 -10.60 -11.02
CA PRO A 29 -2.06 -9.88 -12.29
C PRO A 29 -1.42 -8.50 -12.15
N GLN A 30 -0.77 -7.98 -13.19
CA GLN A 30 -0.12 -6.66 -13.12
C GLN A 30 -1.08 -5.49 -13.35
N GLU A 31 -2.23 -5.77 -13.97
CA GLU A 31 -3.23 -4.77 -14.35
C GLU A 31 -4.64 -5.25 -13.95
N GLY A 32 -5.64 -4.38 -14.14
CA GLY A 32 -7.04 -4.63 -13.80
C GLY A 32 -7.36 -4.59 -12.30
N PRO A 33 -8.64 -4.66 -11.93
CA PRO A 33 -9.10 -4.48 -10.56
C PRO A 33 -8.78 -5.71 -9.70
N LEU A 34 -8.23 -5.49 -8.51
CA LEU A 34 -7.91 -6.54 -7.54
C LEU A 34 -8.02 -5.97 -6.13
N ILE A 35 -8.62 -6.75 -5.23
CA ILE A 35 -8.62 -6.47 -3.79
C ILE A 35 -7.59 -7.40 -3.15
N ALA A 36 -6.54 -6.82 -2.58
CA ALA A 36 -5.60 -7.54 -1.73
C ALA A 36 -6.05 -7.41 -0.28
N ALA A 37 -6.25 -8.54 0.38
CA ALA A 37 -6.55 -8.60 1.82
C ALA A 37 -5.54 -9.53 2.49
N ALA A 38 -4.97 -9.08 3.60
CA ALA A 38 -4.00 -9.83 4.37
C ALA A 38 -4.28 -9.64 5.86
N ASN A 39 -3.86 -10.61 6.68
CA ASN A 39 -3.82 -10.42 8.12
C ASN A 39 -2.86 -9.26 8.45
N HIS A 40 -3.27 -8.38 9.36
CA HIS A 40 -2.44 -7.26 9.79
C HIS A 40 -1.63 -7.66 11.02
N VAL A 41 -0.33 -7.84 10.87
CA VAL A 41 0.59 -8.21 11.95
C VAL A 41 1.22 -6.96 12.55
N ASN A 42 1.78 -6.08 11.70
CA ASN A 42 2.42 -4.85 12.15
C ASN A 42 2.60 -3.83 11.00
N PHE A 43 3.29 -2.72 11.30
CA PHE A 43 3.47 -1.61 10.36
C PHE A 43 4.31 -1.95 9.11
N LEU A 44 5.06 -3.05 9.10
CA LEU A 44 5.86 -3.49 7.94
C LEU A 44 5.00 -4.10 6.83
N ASP A 45 3.75 -4.47 7.11
CA ASP A 45 2.86 -5.10 6.14
C ASP A 45 2.70 -4.23 4.87
N ALA A 46 2.41 -2.94 5.03
CA ALA A 46 2.24 -2.03 3.89
C ALA A 46 3.54 -1.83 3.08
N PRO A 47 4.69 -1.48 3.69
CA PRO A 47 5.98 -1.41 2.99
C PRO A 47 6.35 -2.69 2.25
N VAL A 48 6.13 -3.87 2.86
CA VAL A 48 6.45 -5.15 2.22
C VAL A 48 5.53 -5.40 1.04
N ILE A 49 4.21 -5.36 1.24
CA ILE A 49 3.22 -5.68 0.21
C ILE A 49 3.33 -4.72 -0.99
N ILE A 50 3.30 -3.41 -0.74
CA ILE A 50 3.28 -2.39 -1.81
C ILE A 50 4.55 -2.47 -2.66
N THR A 51 5.72 -2.62 -2.03
CA THR A 51 6.99 -2.62 -2.76
C THR A 51 7.27 -3.93 -3.49
N HIS A 52 6.75 -5.06 -2.99
CA HIS A 52 6.89 -6.35 -3.64
C HIS A 52 5.89 -6.57 -4.78
N LEU A 53 4.73 -5.90 -4.75
CA LEU A 53 3.77 -5.88 -5.86
C LEU A 53 4.14 -4.89 -6.97
N TYR A 54 4.98 -3.88 -6.70
CA TYR A 54 5.48 -2.96 -7.73
C TYR A 54 6.13 -3.76 -8.91
N PRO A 55 5.79 -3.46 -10.19
CA PRO A 55 5.22 -2.20 -10.70
C PRO A 55 3.68 -2.12 -10.74
N ARG A 56 2.95 -3.11 -10.23
CA ARG A 56 1.49 -3.02 -10.11
C ARG A 56 1.10 -1.76 -9.33
N LYS A 57 0.17 -0.99 -9.86
CA LYS A 57 -0.41 0.15 -9.14
C LYS A 57 -1.21 -0.36 -7.95
N THR A 58 -0.93 0.15 -6.77
CA THR A 58 -1.57 -0.24 -5.52
C THR A 58 -1.93 1.00 -4.73
N THR A 59 -3.08 0.96 -4.08
CA THR A 59 -3.50 1.89 -3.03
C THR A 59 -4.09 1.06 -1.88
N GLY A 60 -4.40 1.70 -0.76
CA GLY A 60 -5.04 1.04 0.37
C GLY A 60 -5.73 2.05 1.29
N LEU A 61 -6.63 1.54 2.13
CA LEU A 61 -7.23 2.31 3.21
C LEU A 61 -6.21 2.45 4.34
N VAL A 62 -5.96 3.67 4.77
CA VAL A 62 -4.93 4.02 5.76
C VAL A 62 -5.57 4.92 6.80
N LYS A 63 -5.32 4.63 8.08
CA LYS A 63 -5.85 5.46 9.18
C LYS A 63 -5.46 6.94 8.96
N LYS A 64 -6.41 7.87 9.08
CA LYS A 64 -6.17 9.31 8.80
C LYS A 64 -5.04 9.90 9.63
N GLU A 65 -4.82 9.41 10.85
CA GLU A 65 -3.76 9.87 11.77
C GLU A 65 -2.35 9.53 11.25
N THR A 66 -2.24 8.70 10.22
CA THR A 66 -0.96 8.42 9.55
C THR A 66 -0.36 9.70 8.97
N TRP A 67 -1.20 10.66 8.56
CA TRP A 67 -0.77 11.94 8.02
C TRP A 67 -0.25 12.92 9.08
N ASP A 68 -0.47 12.65 10.38
CA ASP A 68 0.09 13.47 11.47
C ASP A 68 1.62 13.32 11.59
N LYS A 69 2.18 12.25 11.01
CA LYS A 69 3.62 12.00 10.97
C LYS A 69 4.18 12.36 9.59
N PRO A 70 5.03 13.39 9.46
CA PRO A 70 5.49 13.90 8.16
C PRO A 70 6.11 12.83 7.24
N PHE A 71 6.90 11.92 7.81
CA PHE A 71 7.50 10.82 7.05
C PHE A 71 6.46 9.85 6.50
N LEU A 72 5.45 9.49 7.30
CA LEU A 72 4.38 8.60 6.84
C LEU A 72 3.45 9.32 5.87
N ALA A 73 3.13 10.59 6.11
CA ALA A 73 2.38 11.43 5.16
C ALA A 73 3.07 11.43 3.79
N PHE A 74 4.39 11.62 3.73
CA PHE A 74 5.16 11.54 2.49
C PHE A 74 4.99 10.17 1.79
N LEU A 75 5.19 9.07 2.52
CA LEU A 75 5.08 7.72 1.94
C LEU A 75 3.68 7.40 1.44
N PHE A 76 2.65 7.68 2.24
CA PHE A 76 1.27 7.35 1.88
C PHE A 76 0.68 8.31 0.87
N ASN A 77 1.18 9.54 0.74
CA ASN A 77 0.90 10.38 -0.42
C ASN A 77 1.51 9.78 -1.69
N LEU A 78 2.75 9.26 -1.62
CA LEU A 78 3.43 8.65 -2.76
C LEU A 78 2.78 7.32 -3.20
N TRP A 79 2.22 6.57 -2.25
CA TRP A 79 1.46 5.34 -2.50
C TRP A 79 -0.03 5.58 -2.74
N GLU A 80 -0.45 6.84 -2.90
CA GLU A 80 -1.84 7.22 -3.17
C GLU A 80 -2.84 6.62 -2.15
N GLY A 81 -2.43 6.53 -0.88
CA GLY A 81 -3.23 5.96 0.20
C GLY A 81 -4.52 6.73 0.44
N ILE A 82 -5.61 6.00 0.67
CA ILE A 82 -6.93 6.55 0.93
C ILE A 82 -7.07 6.72 2.45
N PRO A 83 -7.13 7.97 2.98
CA PRO A 83 -7.36 8.18 4.39
C PRO A 83 -8.76 7.68 4.77
N ILE A 84 -8.86 6.94 5.88
CA ILE A 84 -10.14 6.50 6.46
C ILE A 84 -10.27 6.98 7.89
N ASP A 85 -11.42 7.57 8.19
CA ASP A 85 -11.86 7.84 9.56
C ASP A 85 -12.58 6.60 10.12
N ARG A 86 -12.02 6.01 11.17
CA ARG A 86 -12.55 4.78 11.78
C ARG A 86 -13.58 5.06 12.87
N ASP A 87 -13.73 6.32 13.27
CA ASP A 87 -14.68 6.73 14.31
C ASP A 87 -16.08 6.98 13.74
N ILE A 88 -16.22 6.97 12.41
CA ILE A 88 -17.48 7.20 11.70
C ILE A 88 -17.71 6.17 10.59
N ALA A 89 -18.94 6.14 10.07
CA ALA A 89 -19.24 5.50 8.79
C ALA A 89 -18.71 6.35 7.63
N ASP A 90 -17.42 6.22 7.31
CA ASP A 90 -16.74 7.03 6.30
C ASP A 90 -17.09 6.60 4.86
N PHE A 91 -18.29 6.95 4.40
CA PHE A 91 -18.74 6.68 3.03
C PHE A 91 -17.86 7.35 1.96
N ALA A 92 -17.12 8.42 2.30
CA ALA A 92 -16.23 9.08 1.36
C ALA A 92 -15.00 8.21 1.06
N ALA A 93 -14.37 7.63 2.09
CA ALA A 93 -13.26 6.69 1.91
C ALA A 93 -13.70 5.45 1.12
N PHE A 94 -14.86 4.87 1.43
CA PHE A 94 -15.37 3.72 0.67
C PHE A 94 -15.74 4.06 -0.79
N LYS A 95 -16.23 5.28 -1.06
CA LYS A 95 -16.44 5.75 -2.43
C LYS A 95 -15.12 5.87 -3.21
N GLN A 96 -14.06 6.34 -2.57
CA GLN A 96 -12.71 6.39 -3.16
C GLN A 96 -12.16 4.98 -3.40
N ALA A 97 -12.31 4.06 -2.45
CA ALA A 97 -11.89 2.67 -2.62
C ALA A 97 -12.63 2.00 -3.79
N LYS A 98 -13.95 2.24 -3.93
CA LYS A 98 -14.72 1.80 -5.11
C LYS A 98 -14.20 2.43 -6.40
N GLN A 99 -13.80 3.70 -6.38
CA GLN A 99 -13.26 4.38 -7.55
C GLN A 99 -11.89 3.83 -7.95
N ALA A 100 -11.05 3.43 -6.99
CA ALA A 100 -9.77 2.78 -7.25
C ALA A 100 -9.90 1.38 -7.89
N LEU A 101 -11.10 0.78 -7.81
CA LEU A 101 -11.45 -0.47 -8.47
C LEU A 101 -12.19 -0.27 -9.79
N LYS A 102 -12.42 0.97 -10.22
CA LYS A 102 -12.89 1.25 -11.56
C LYS A 102 -11.66 1.46 -12.44
N ASP A 103 -11.65 0.75 -13.56
CA ASP A 103 -10.52 0.45 -14.46
C ASP A 103 -9.85 -0.89 -14.11
#